data_AF-A0AAE1BX17-F1
#
_entry.id   AF-A0AAE1BX17-F1
#
_cell.length_a   1.000
_cell.length_b   1.000
_cell.length_c   1.000
_cell.angle_alpha   90.00
_cell.angle_beta   90.00
_cell.angle_gamma   90.00
#
_symmetry.space_group_name_H-M   'P 1'
#
loop_
_entity.id
_entity.type
_entity.pdbx_description
1 polymer ?
#
loop_
_entity_poly.entity_id
_entity_poly.type
_entity_poly.pdbx_seq_one_letter_code
_entity_poly.pdbx_strand_id
1 'polypeptide(L)'
;MIVDFGIDSDIVLRHGEDVNRPMEPRFYREAGRRAFVNCSPRLYNDLPANVKAAETVDIFKKRLKTFLFTDAYDLYNAIKEFCSHTKDTCQPGPIGPEGPMGPWR
;
A
#
# COMPACT_ATOMS: atom_id res chain seq x y z
N MET A 1 -14.59 2.13 27.44
CA MET A 1 -14.18 0.72 27.27
C MET A 1 -12.83 0.72 26.58
N ILE A 2 -11.76 0.58 27.35
CA ILE A 2 -10.43 0.32 26.81
C ILE A 2 -10.42 -1.18 26.50
N VAL A 3 -10.34 -1.53 25.21
CA VAL A 3 -10.12 -2.93 24.83
C VAL A 3 -8.66 -3.24 25.12
N ASP A 4 -8.43 -4.00 26.19
CA ASP A 4 -7.15 -4.64 26.45
C ASP A 4 -6.85 -5.59 25.29
N PHE A 5 -6.08 -5.10 24.32
CA PHE A 5 -5.39 -5.95 23.38
C PHE A 5 -4.24 -6.56 24.18
N GLY A 6 -4.49 -7.71 24.82
CA GLY A 6 -3.50 -8.43 25.62
C GLY A 6 -2.13 -8.40 24.94
N ILE A 7 -1.26 -7.52 25.44
CA ILE A 7 0.13 -7.44 25.04
C ILE A 7 0.79 -8.55 25.84
N ASP A 8 0.90 -9.72 25.22
CA ASP A 8 1.68 -10.81 25.79
C ASP A 8 3.06 -10.25 26.15
N SER A 9 3.46 -10.36 27.42
CA SER A 9 4.69 -9.76 27.95
C SER A 9 5.98 -10.34 27.34
N ASP A 10 5.84 -11.30 26.43
CA ASP A 10 6.92 -11.98 25.70
C ASP A 10 7.03 -11.55 24.22
N ILE A 11 6.63 -10.32 23.87
CA ILE A 11 6.93 -9.80 22.52
C ILE A 11 8.44 -9.62 22.39
N VAL A 12 9.10 -10.62 21.81
CA VAL A 12 10.44 -10.50 21.27
C VAL A 12 10.38 -9.48 20.14
N LEU A 13 10.68 -8.21 20.44
CA LEU A 13 10.56 -7.09 19.50
C LEU A 13 11.51 -7.19 18.29
N ARG A 14 12.49 -8.11 18.33
CA ARG A 14 13.56 -8.26 17.35
C ARG A 14 13.55 -9.64 16.72
N HIS A 15 13.70 -9.71 15.40
CA HIS A 15 13.87 -10.97 14.69
C HIS A 15 15.17 -11.66 15.14
N GLY A 16 15.15 -12.98 15.38
CA GLY A 16 16.31 -13.72 15.88
C GLY A 16 17.52 -13.76 14.94
N GLU A 17 17.31 -13.45 13.65
CA GLU A 17 18.35 -13.44 12.61
C GLU A 17 18.84 -12.03 12.23
N ASP A 18 18.04 -10.99 12.46
CA ASP A 18 18.39 -9.61 12.12
C ASP A 18 17.95 -8.67 13.24
N VAL A 19 18.95 -8.15 13.95
CA VAL A 19 18.81 -7.25 15.09
C VAL A 19 18.10 -5.94 14.73
N ASN A 20 18.12 -5.56 13.44
CA ASN A 20 17.52 -4.33 12.91
C ASN A 20 16.15 -4.55 12.26
N ARG A 21 15.65 -5.79 12.24
CA ARG A 21 14.33 -6.13 11.70
C ARG A 21 13.34 -6.35 12.84
N PRO A 22 12.37 -5.45 13.04
CA PRO A 22 11.27 -5.67 13.96
C PRO A 22 10.50 -6.96 13.63
N MET A 23 10.18 -7.73 14.67
CA MET A 23 9.29 -8.88 14.54
C MET A 23 7.88 -8.39 14.19
N GLU A 24 7.23 -9.07 13.24
CA GLU A 24 5.85 -8.76 12.89
C GLU A 24 4.87 -9.52 13.80
N PRO A 25 4.02 -8.81 14.56
CA PRO A 25 3.06 -9.46 15.43
C PRO A 25 2.00 -10.22 14.62
N ARG A 26 1.59 -11.38 15.14
CA ARG A 26 0.44 -12.11 14.63
C ARG A 26 -0.83 -11.49 15.20
N PHE A 27 -1.86 -11.35 14.37
CA PHE A 27 -3.19 -10.90 14.79
C PHE A 27 -4.23 -11.95 14.44
N TYR A 28 -5.22 -12.10 15.30
CA TYR A 28 -6.30 -13.07 15.14
C TYR A 28 -7.45 -12.55 14.26
N ARG A 29 -7.68 -11.23 14.24
CA ARG A 29 -8.76 -10.59 13.46
C ARG A 29 -8.21 -9.58 12.46
N GLU A 30 -8.84 -9.49 11.29
CA GLU A 30 -8.47 -8.53 10.24
C GLU A 30 -8.51 -7.07 10.75
N ALA A 31 -9.42 -6.75 11.67
CA ALA A 31 -9.47 -5.44 12.33
C ALA A 31 -8.17 -5.12 13.10
N GLY A 32 -7.55 -6.14 13.70
CA GLY A 32 -6.27 -6.01 14.41
C GLY A 32 -5.10 -5.71 13.48
N ARG A 33 -5.17 -6.09 12.19
CA ARG A 33 -4.12 -5.79 11.19
C ARG A 33 -3.86 -4.29 11.05
N ARG A 34 -4.90 -3.47 11.23
CA ARG A 34 -4.83 -2.00 11.11
C ARG A 34 -4.35 -1.30 12.38
N ALA A 35 -4.25 -2.03 13.50
CA ALA A 35 -3.74 -1.47 14.75
C ALA A 35 -2.26 -1.08 14.57
N PHE A 36 -1.87 0.09 15.10
CA PHE A 36 -0.52 0.61 14.95
C PHE A 36 0.56 -0.39 15.38
N VAL A 37 0.33 -1.09 16.49
CA VAL A 37 1.22 -2.12 17.04
C VAL A 37 1.51 -3.24 16.04
N ASN A 38 0.57 -3.58 15.16
CA ASN A 38 0.70 -4.66 14.19
C ASN A 38 1.18 -4.15 12.82
N CYS A 39 0.76 -2.96 12.41
CA CYS A 39 1.11 -2.42 11.09
C CYS A 39 2.48 -1.71 11.08
N SER A 40 2.92 -1.11 12.19
CA SER A 40 4.18 -0.35 12.24
C SER A 40 5.41 -1.21 11.93
N PRO A 41 5.57 -2.44 12.47
CA PRO A 41 6.72 -3.30 12.16
C PRO A 41 6.80 -3.66 10.67
N ARG A 42 5.65 -3.94 10.05
CA ARG A 42 5.52 -4.23 8.60
C ARG A 42 5.94 -3.03 7.76
N LEU A 43 5.33 -1.88 8.04
CA LEU A 43 5.64 -0.64 7.34
C LEU A 43 7.14 -0.32 7.42
N TYR A 44 7.77 -0.52 8.58
CA TYR A 44 9.21 -0.30 8.73
C TYR A 44 10.05 -1.33 7.98
N ASN A 45 9.67 -2.61 7.99
CA ASN A 45 10.37 -3.68 7.28
C ASN A 45 10.41 -3.43 5.77
N ASP A 46 9.30 -2.96 5.21
CA ASP A 46 9.14 -2.65 3.78
C ASP A 46 9.94 -1.42 3.33
N LEU A 47 10.43 -0.60 4.26
CA LEU A 47 11.26 0.56 3.90
C LEU A 47 12.61 0.13 3.31
N PRO A 48 13.10 0.86 2.30
CA PRO A 48 14.40 0.60 1.72
C PRO A 48 15.53 0.96 2.70
N ALA A 49 16.68 0.29 2.54
CA ALA A 49 17.81 0.41 3.46
C ALA A 49 18.36 1.84 3.59
N ASN A 50 18.32 2.64 2.52
CA ASN A 50 18.74 4.04 2.52
C ASN A 50 17.89 4.92 3.45
N VAL A 51 16.59 4.62 3.60
CA VAL A 51 15.71 5.33 4.53
C VAL A 51 15.99 4.88 5.96
N LYS A 52 16.16 3.57 6.18
CA LYS A 52 16.45 2.98 7.50
C LYS A 52 17.83 3.40 8.06
N ALA A 53 18.83 3.54 7.20
CA ALA A 53 20.19 3.96 7.56
C ALA A 53 20.34 5.48 7.76
N ALA A 54 19.26 6.20 8.07
CA ALA A 54 19.33 7.62 8.37
C ALA A 54 19.94 7.86 9.76
N GLU A 55 20.90 8.78 9.84
CA GLU A 55 21.64 9.08 11.08
C GLU A 55 20.79 9.81 12.13
N THR A 56 19.81 10.60 11.69
CA THR A 56 18.94 11.39 12.57
C THR A 56 17.48 11.26 12.16
N VAL A 57 16.58 11.54 13.11
CA VAL A 57 15.13 11.50 12.89
C VAL A 57 14.70 12.51 11.83
N ASP A 58 15.34 13.67 11.73
CA ASP A 58 15.01 14.67 10.70
C ASP A 58 15.41 14.22 9.29
N ILE A 59 16.57 13.57 9.15
CA ILE A 59 17.01 12.97 7.89
C ILE A 59 16.08 11.81 7.53
N PHE A 60 15.72 10.97 8.51
CA PHE A 60 14.77 9.87 8.32
C PHE A 60 13.44 10.38 7.77
N LYS A 61 12.83 11.40 8.40
CA LYS A 61 11.56 12.00 7.95
C LYS A 61 11.66 12.55 6.53
N LYS A 62 12.77 13.24 6.20
CA LYS A 62 13.00 13.76 4.85
C LYS A 62 13.09 12.63 3.82
N ARG A 63 13.92 11.61 4.06
CA ARG A 63 14.09 10.46 3.16
C ARG A 63 12.80 9.66 3.01
N LEU A 64 12.08 9.42 4.10
CA LEU A 64 10.79 8.75 4.08
C LEU A 64 9.77 9.51 3.24
N LYS A 65 9.68 10.84 3.43
CA LYS A 65 8.81 11.68 2.63
C LYS A 65 9.15 11.55 1.15
N THR A 66 10.41 11.75 0.77
CA THR A 66 10.84 11.62 -0.62
C THR A 66 10.47 10.25 -1.20
N PHE A 67 10.77 9.16 -0.49
CA PHE A 67 10.44 7.80 -0.92
C PHE A 67 8.93 7.61 -1.18
N LEU A 68 8.08 8.00 -0.23
CA LEU A 68 6.63 7.85 -0.36
C LEU A 68 6.04 8.70 -1.49
N PHE A 69 6.57 9.91 -1.70
CA PHE A 69 6.11 10.74 -2.82
C PHE A 69 6.57 10.18 -4.16
N THR A 70 7.82 9.73 -4.29
CA THR A 70 8.31 9.11 -5.53
C THR A 70 7.47 7.89 -5.90
N ASP A 71 7.25 6.97 -4.95
CA ASP A 71 6.43 5.77 -5.17
C ASP A 71 5.00 6.10 -5.63
N ALA A 72 4.37 7.10 -4.98
CA ALA A 72 3.04 7.56 -5.37
C ALA A 72 3.00 8.22 -6.76
N TYR A 73 4.03 8.99 -7.12
CA TYR A 73 4.14 9.62 -8.44
C TYR A 73 4.37 8.57 -9.53
N ASP A 74 5.22 7.58 -9.28
CA ASP A 74 5.48 6.49 -10.21
C ASP A 74 4.20 5.67 -10.45
N LEU A 75 3.45 5.37 -9.38
CA LEU A 75 2.14 4.71 -9.48
C LEU A 75 1.14 5.57 -10.28
N TYR A 76 1.07 6.87 -10.01
CA TYR A 76 0.18 7.78 -10.74
C TYR A 76 0.51 7.82 -12.23
N ASN A 77 1.80 7.89 -12.57
CA ASN A 77 2.26 7.90 -13.96
C ASN A 77 1.91 6.58 -14.66
N ALA A 78 2.17 5.45 -14.01
CA ALA A 78 1.79 4.14 -14.53
C ALA A 78 0.28 4.04 -14.81
N ILE A 79 -0.56 4.42 -13.83
CA ILE A 79 -2.02 4.43 -14.00
C ILE A 79 -2.47 5.36 -15.13
N LYS A 80 -1.84 6.53 -15.25
CA LYS A 80 -2.12 7.52 -16.31
C LYS A 80 -1.80 6.97 -17.70
N GLU A 81 -0.72 6.21 -17.85
CA GLU A 81 -0.35 5.56 -19.10
C GLU A 81 -1.35 4.46 -19.49
N PHE A 82 -1.76 3.61 -18.53
CA PHE A 82 -2.80 2.61 -18.77
C PHE A 82 -4.13 3.22 -19.23
N CYS A 83 -4.56 4.32 -18.60
CA CYS A 83 -5.81 5.01 -18.97
C CYS A 83 -5.71 5.71 -20.33
N SER A 84 -4.52 6.16 -20.72
CA SER A 84 -4.28 6.77 -22.03
C SER A 84 -4.30 5.71 -23.14
N HIS A 85 -3.72 4.54 -22.92
CA HIS A 85 -3.70 3.44 -23.90
C HIS A 85 -5.08 2.83 -24.19
N THR A 86 -6.00 2.83 -23.21
CA THR A 86 -7.37 2.33 -23.43
C THR A 86 -8.23 3.22 -24.32
N LYS A 87 -7.81 4.46 -24.59
CA LYS A 87 -8.52 5.33 -25.55
C LYS A 87 -8.26 4.93 -27.00
N ASP A 88 -7.12 4.30 -27.29
CA ASP A 88 -6.71 3.95 -28.65
C ASP A 88 -7.27 2.59 -29.11
N THR A 89 -7.65 1.71 -28.18
CA THR A 89 -8.28 0.41 -28.51
C THR A 89 -9.81 0.47 -28.58
N CYS A 90 -10.43 1.59 -28.23
CA CYS A 90 -11.88 1.78 -28.40
C CYS A 90 -12.16 2.33 -29.81
N GLN A 91 -11.93 1.51 -30.84
CA GLN A 91 -12.51 1.76 -32.15
C GLN A 91 -14.04 1.63 -31.99
N PRO A 92 -14.86 2.67 -32.23
CA PRO A 92 -16.28 2.44 -32.39
C PRO A 92 -16.44 1.48 -33.56
N GLY A 93 -16.93 0.28 -33.30
CA GLY A 93 -17.30 -0.65 -34.37
C GLY A 93 -18.26 0.05 -35.35
N PRO A 94 -18.29 -0.36 -36.62
CA PRO A 94 -19.19 0.26 -37.59
C PRO A 94 -20.61 0.20 -37.03
N ILE A 95 -21.24 1.37 -36.90
CA ILE A 95 -22.66 1.49 -36.60
C ILE A 95 -23.37 0.85 -37.80
N GLY A 96 -23.72 -0.42 -37.65
CA GLY A 96 -24.58 -1.11 -38.59
C GLY A 96 -25.93 -0.40 -38.67
N PRO A 97 -26.63 -0.48 -39.81
CA PRO A 97 -27.97 0.08 -39.95
C PRO A 97 -28.96 -0.81 -39.19
N GLU A 98 -29.02 -0.66 -37.87
CA GLU A 98 -30.09 -1.24 -37.05
C GLU A 98 -31.40 -0.54 -37.45
N GLY A 99 -32.29 -1.33 -38.08
CA GLY A 99 -33.60 -0.93 -38.57
C GLY A 99 -34.58 -0.52 -37.47
N PRO A 100 -35.85 -0.24 -37.84
CA PRO A 100 -36.71 0.62 -37.04
C PRO A 100 -37.23 -0.05 -35.77
N MET A 101 -37.30 0.80 -34.75
CA MET A 101 -37.99 0.72 -33.48
C MET A 101 -39.26 -0.16 -33.50
N GLY A 102 -39.19 -1.33 -32.85
CA GLY A 102 -40.36 -2.12 -32.48
C GLY A 102 -40.88 -1.71 -31.09
N PRO A 103 -42.21 -1.76 -30.83
CA PRO A 103 -42.78 -1.22 -29.61
C PRO A 103 -42.57 -2.17 -28.43
N TRP A 104 -42.29 -1.57 -27.26
CA TRP A 104 -42.15 -2.26 -25.99
C TRP A 104 -43.41 -3.05 -25.63
N ARG A 105 -43.26 -4.37 -25.51
CA ARG A 105 -44.19 -5.27 -24.81
C ARG A 105 -43.41 -6.13 -23.83
#